data_AF-A0A1I8AAD0-F1
#
_entry.id   AF-A0A1I8AAD0-F1
#
_cell.length_a   1.000
_cell.length_b   1.000
_cell.length_c   1.000
_cell.angle_alpha   90.00
_cell.angle_beta   90.00
_cell.angle_gamma   90.00
#
_symmetry.space_group_name_H-M   'P 1'
#
loop_
_entity.id
_entity.type
_entity.pdbx_description
1 polymer ?
#
loop_
_entity_poly.entity_id
_entity_poly.type
_entity_poly.pdbx_seq_one_letter_code
_entity_poly.pdbx_strand_id
1 'polypeptide(L)'
;MELAENWQDIPCQNDHAAFDPEKIVVTMLSQGLDVNMMSLPNDGVIFLDNNAKLGRKGEFQCEKRAKPEDAFFIGGTTYLNYYDPANWESRSKSTRPRLHAQLVPGSQDKAVFKKPKPVQVQINQVVKVGQLFFGGVVSL
;
A
#
# COMPACT_ATOMS: atom_id res chain seq x y z
N MET A 1 -0.32 -4.83 5.11
CA MET A 1 -1.56 -5.22 5.81
C MET A 1 -1.38 -5.22 7.33
N GLU A 2 -0.17 -5.35 7.84
CA GLU A 2 0.18 -5.75 9.21
C GLU A 2 0.36 -4.58 10.18
N LEU A 3 0.28 -3.34 9.70
CA LEU A 3 0.29 -2.18 10.58
C LEU A 3 -1.09 -2.05 11.22
N ALA A 4 -1.10 -1.89 12.55
CA ALA A 4 -2.32 -1.73 13.35
C ALA A 4 -3.22 -0.60 12.82
N GLU A 5 -2.63 0.50 12.32
CA GLU A 5 -3.33 1.63 11.72
C GLU A 5 -4.15 1.32 10.45
N ASN A 6 -3.90 0.16 9.80
CA ASN A 6 -4.70 -0.27 8.66
C ASN A 6 -6.01 -0.94 9.07
N TRP A 7 -6.21 -1.19 10.37
CA TRP A 7 -7.36 -1.89 10.91
C TRP A 7 -8.08 -0.99 11.89
N GLN A 8 -9.41 -1.02 11.83
CA GLN A 8 -10.22 -0.49 12.92
C GLN A 8 -9.98 -1.31 14.19
N ASP A 9 -9.96 -2.63 14.03
CA ASP A 9 -9.63 -3.61 15.06
C ASP A 9 -8.69 -4.65 14.47
N ILE A 10 -7.55 -4.91 15.13
CA ILE A 10 -6.59 -5.91 14.66
C ILE A 10 -7.25 -7.30 14.66
N PRO A 11 -7.15 -8.07 13.56
CA PRO A 11 -7.75 -9.41 13.49
C PRO A 11 -7.05 -10.37 14.46
N CYS A 12 -7.83 -11.07 15.28
CA CYS A 12 -7.35 -12.21 16.06
C CYS A 12 -7.47 -13.51 15.26
N GLN A 13 -6.89 -14.59 15.79
CA GLN A 13 -7.09 -15.92 15.22
C GLN A 13 -8.57 -16.33 15.18
N ASN A 14 -9.01 -16.87 14.05
CA ASN A 14 -10.40 -17.27 13.76
C ASN A 14 -11.43 -16.13 13.68
N ASP A 15 -11.01 -14.87 13.70
CA ASP A 15 -11.89 -13.73 13.40
C ASP A 15 -12.31 -13.73 11.93
N HIS A 16 -13.20 -12.80 11.57
CA HIS A 16 -13.57 -12.51 10.20
C HIS A 16 -12.85 -11.22 9.76
N ALA A 17 -11.96 -11.32 8.77
CA ALA A 17 -11.32 -10.13 8.19
C ALA A 17 -12.21 -9.55 7.10
N ALA A 18 -12.66 -8.31 7.26
CA ALA A 18 -13.56 -7.66 6.31
C ALA A 18 -12.89 -6.46 5.65
N PHE A 19 -12.85 -6.45 4.32
CA PHE A 19 -12.49 -5.28 3.53
C PHE A 19 -13.76 -4.54 3.11
N ASP A 20 -13.68 -3.21 3.05
CA ASP A 20 -14.78 -2.37 2.56
C ASP A 20 -15.00 -2.61 1.05
N PRO A 21 -16.20 -3.07 0.63
CA PRO A 21 -16.47 -3.41 -0.77
C PRO A 21 -16.52 -2.18 -1.69
N GLU A 22 -16.69 -0.96 -1.16
CA GLU A 22 -16.74 0.27 -1.95
C GLU A 22 -15.36 0.93 -2.13
N LYS A 23 -14.33 0.44 -1.43
CA LYS A 23 -12.98 1.00 -1.50
C LYS A 23 -12.07 0.18 -2.40
N ILE A 24 -11.32 0.88 -3.25
CA ILE A 24 -10.20 0.28 -3.97
C ILE A 24 -9.07 0.02 -2.98
N VAL A 25 -8.71 -1.25 -2.77
CA VAL A 25 -7.66 -1.62 -1.82
C VAL A 25 -6.43 -2.15 -2.54
N VAL A 26 -5.27 -1.55 -2.28
CA VAL A 26 -3.97 -2.09 -2.70
C VAL A 26 -3.12 -2.31 -1.46
N THR A 27 -2.93 -3.57 -1.06
CA THR A 27 -2.17 -3.91 0.15
C THR A 27 -1.31 -5.15 -0.06
N MET A 28 -0.47 -5.46 0.92
CA MET A 28 0.43 -6.61 0.89
C MET A 28 0.33 -7.35 2.21
N LEU A 29 0.24 -8.68 2.14
CA LEU A 29 0.48 -9.60 3.23
C LEU A 29 1.90 -10.17 3.10
N SER A 30 2.63 -10.15 4.20
CA SER A 30 4.04 -10.48 4.36
C SER A 30 4.30 -11.36 5.58
N GLN A 31 3.25 -11.71 6.31
CA GLN A 31 3.28 -12.63 7.44
C GLN A 31 2.12 -13.62 7.36
N GLY A 32 1.94 -14.42 8.42
CA GLY A 32 0.76 -15.25 8.59
C GLY A 32 -0.52 -14.43 8.79
N LEU A 33 -1.65 -14.92 8.27
CA LEU A 33 -2.98 -14.50 8.67
C LEU A 33 -3.86 -15.74 8.84
N ASP A 34 -4.32 -15.96 10.07
CA ASP A 34 -5.23 -17.03 10.47
C ASP A 34 -6.58 -16.44 10.85
N VAL A 35 -7.53 -16.51 9.93
CA VAL A 35 -8.90 -16.00 10.07
C VAL A 35 -9.87 -17.08 9.59
N ASN A 36 -11.07 -17.11 10.15
CA ASN A 36 -12.09 -18.07 9.72
C ASN A 36 -12.71 -17.66 8.37
N MET A 37 -12.78 -16.35 8.11
CA MET A 37 -13.32 -15.79 6.87
C MET A 37 -12.54 -14.54 6.48
N MET A 38 -12.41 -14.31 5.17
CA MET A 38 -11.92 -13.05 4.62
C MET A 38 -12.88 -12.56 3.53
N SER A 39 -13.52 -11.42 3.74
CA SER A 39 -14.35 -10.74 2.74
C SER A 39 -13.48 -9.77 1.95
N LEU A 40 -13.18 -10.09 0.70
CA LEU A 40 -12.31 -9.30 -0.18
C LEU A 40 -12.99 -8.01 -0.68
N PRO A 41 -12.21 -6.97 -1.02
CA PRO A 41 -12.76 -5.78 -1.68
C PRO A 41 -13.29 -6.15 -3.09
N ASN A 42 -14.28 -5.40 -3.59
CA ASN A 42 -14.75 -5.60 -4.96
C ASN A 42 -13.68 -5.21 -5.99
N ASP A 43 -12.93 -4.14 -5.70
CA ASP A 43 -11.86 -3.62 -6.54
C ASP A 43 -10.56 -3.55 -5.73
N GLY A 44 -9.49 -4.17 -6.21
CA GLY A 44 -8.21 -4.10 -5.51
C GLY A 44 -7.25 -5.24 -5.80
N VAL A 45 -6.11 -5.19 -5.10
CA VAL A 45 -5.06 -6.21 -5.13
C VAL A 45 -4.51 -6.41 -3.73
N ILE A 46 -4.48 -7.67 -3.29
CA ILE A 46 -3.72 -8.10 -2.10
C ILE A 46 -2.49 -8.86 -2.60
N PHE A 47 -1.32 -8.24 -2.47
CA PHE A 47 -0.06 -8.90 -2.79
C PHE A 47 0.31 -9.90 -1.68
N LEU A 48 0.71 -11.10 -2.05
CA LEU A 48 1.27 -12.08 -1.13
C LEU A 48 2.79 -12.11 -1.33
N ASP A 49 3.54 -11.63 -0.33
CA ASP A 49 5.00 -11.73 -0.31
C ASP A 49 5.43 -13.19 0.00
N ASN A 50 6.72 -13.49 -0.16
CA ASN A 50 7.31 -14.81 0.03
C ASN A 50 7.07 -15.43 1.42
N ASN A 51 6.78 -14.59 2.42
CA ASN A 51 6.51 -15.01 3.80
C ASN A 51 5.02 -15.10 4.13
N ALA A 52 4.13 -14.73 3.20
CA ALA A 52 2.69 -14.74 3.41
C ALA A 52 2.17 -16.17 3.63
N LYS A 53 1.34 -16.36 4.66
CA LYS A 53 0.74 -17.66 4.96
C LYS A 53 -0.71 -17.48 5.39
N LEU A 54 -1.66 -17.99 4.61
CA LEU A 54 -3.06 -18.03 5.02
C LEU A 54 -3.31 -19.27 5.89
N GLY A 55 -4.11 -19.12 6.95
CA GLY A 55 -4.38 -20.19 7.93
C GLY A 55 -3.24 -20.43 8.93
N ARG A 56 -2.28 -19.49 9.03
CA ARG A 56 -1.26 -19.50 10.09
C ARG A 56 -1.18 -18.12 10.71
N LYS A 57 -1.15 -18.07 12.04
CA LYS A 57 -1.11 -16.81 12.78
C LYS A 57 0.16 -16.01 12.44
N GLY A 58 0.00 -14.74 12.10
CA GLY A 58 1.10 -13.78 12.01
C GLY A 58 1.42 -13.12 13.36
N GLU A 59 2.60 -12.51 13.48
CA GLU A 59 3.00 -11.84 14.72
C GLU A 59 2.14 -10.62 15.03
N PHE A 60 1.56 -9.99 14.01
CA PHE A 60 0.67 -8.84 14.17
C PHE A 60 -0.74 -9.20 14.66
N GLN A 61 -1.17 -10.47 14.50
CA GLN A 61 -2.50 -10.90 14.93
C GLN A 61 -2.56 -11.11 16.44
N CYS A 62 -3.67 -10.71 17.04
CA CYS A 62 -3.95 -11.04 18.43
C CYS A 62 -4.32 -12.53 18.61
N GLU A 63 -4.29 -12.99 19.86
CA GLU A 63 -4.68 -14.36 20.21
C GLU A 63 -6.17 -14.61 19.99
N LYS A 64 -6.53 -15.87 19.76
CA LYS A 64 -7.92 -16.31 19.59
C LYS A 64 -8.82 -15.79 20.73
N ARG A 65 -9.94 -15.14 20.37
CA ARG A 65 -10.99 -14.70 21.30
C ARG A 65 -11.95 -15.85 21.63
N ALA A 66 -12.76 -15.67 22.68
CA ALA A 66 -13.79 -16.63 23.06
C ALA A 66 -14.88 -16.79 21.97
N LYS A 67 -15.17 -15.71 21.24
CA LYS A 67 -16.08 -15.67 20.10
C LYS A 67 -15.40 -14.95 18.94
N PRO A 68 -15.54 -15.44 17.69
CA PRO A 68 -15.09 -14.70 16.51
C PRO A 68 -15.77 -13.34 16.42
N GLU A 69 -15.01 -12.33 16.03
CA GLU A 69 -15.49 -10.97 15.76
C GLU A 69 -15.05 -10.50 14.36
N ASP A 70 -15.67 -9.43 13.88
CA ASP A 70 -15.30 -8.78 12.62
C ASP A 70 -14.14 -7.80 12.84
N ALA A 71 -13.07 -7.96 12.06
CA ALA A 71 -11.95 -7.04 11.99
C ALA A 71 -11.99 -6.30 10.65
N PHE A 72 -12.21 -4.99 10.68
CA PHE A 72 -12.35 -4.19 9.47
C PHE A 72 -11.02 -3.60 9.01
N PHE A 73 -10.61 -3.95 7.78
CA PHE A 73 -9.49 -3.34 7.10
C PHE A 73 -9.93 -1.96 6.59
N ILE A 74 -9.52 -0.91 7.29
CA ILE A 74 -9.77 0.48 6.88
C ILE A 74 -8.76 0.93 5.81
N GLY A 75 -7.56 0.33 5.84
CA GLY A 75 -6.42 0.70 5.02
C GLY A 75 -5.96 2.14 5.27
N GLY A 76 -4.66 2.39 5.21
CA GLY A 76 -4.19 3.73 4.93
C GLY A 76 -4.64 4.13 3.52
N THR A 77 -5.82 4.73 3.38
CA THR A 77 -6.28 5.37 2.13
C THR A 77 -5.51 6.67 1.90
N THR A 78 -4.19 6.65 2.03
CA THR A 78 -3.35 7.73 1.53
C THR A 78 -3.00 7.37 0.10
N TYR A 79 -3.94 7.62 -0.81
CA TYR A 79 -3.61 7.74 -2.22
C TYR A 79 -2.54 8.82 -2.31
N LEU A 80 -1.34 8.44 -2.76
CA LEU A 80 -0.30 9.42 -2.98
C LEU A 80 -0.67 10.19 -4.23
N ASN A 81 -0.99 11.48 -4.08
CA ASN A 81 -1.18 12.34 -5.24
C ASN A 81 0.17 12.52 -5.94
N TYR A 82 0.25 12.15 -7.22
CA TYR A 82 1.47 12.33 -8.02
C TYR A 82 1.95 13.78 -8.00
N TYR A 83 1.03 14.74 -7.96
CA TYR A 83 1.34 16.17 -8.05
C TYR A 83 1.68 16.81 -6.70
N ASP A 84 1.69 16.06 -5.60
CA ASP A 84 2.11 16.56 -4.29
C ASP A 84 3.62 16.35 -4.10
N PRO A 85 4.42 17.43 -4.02
CA PRO A 85 5.86 17.35 -3.78
C PRO A 85 6.27 16.61 -2.51
N ALA A 86 5.42 16.56 -1.48
CA ALA A 86 5.72 15.84 -0.25
C ALA A 86 5.86 14.33 -0.47
N ASN A 87 5.26 13.80 -1.55
CA ASN A 87 5.33 12.39 -1.92
C ASN A 87 6.62 12.04 -2.70
N TRP A 88 7.43 13.05 -3.07
CA TRP A 88 8.63 12.86 -3.89
C TRP A 88 9.90 13.26 -3.17
N GLU A 89 10.90 12.39 -3.27
CA GLU A 89 12.24 12.64 -2.75
C GLU A 89 13.20 12.93 -3.91
N SER A 90 13.78 14.13 -3.93
CA SER A 90 14.81 14.44 -4.94
C SER A 90 16.17 13.91 -4.52
N ARG A 91 16.82 13.13 -5.40
CA ARG A 91 18.20 12.67 -5.21
C ARG A 91 19.28 13.69 -5.57
N SER A 92 18.89 14.84 -6.13
CA SER A 92 19.85 15.88 -6.49
C SER A 92 20.38 16.57 -5.22
N LYS A 93 21.70 16.58 -5.05
CA LYS A 93 22.42 17.27 -3.96
C LYS A 93 22.45 18.80 -4.13
N SER A 94 21.79 19.35 -5.14
CA SER A 94 21.74 20.79 -5.36
C SER A 94 20.98 21.46 -4.22
N THR A 95 21.66 22.38 -3.54
CA THR A 95 21.10 23.25 -2.50
C THR A 95 20.37 24.46 -3.06
N ARG A 96 20.28 24.59 -4.40
CA ARG A 96 19.55 25.69 -5.03
C ARG A 96 18.05 25.54 -4.74
N PRO A 97 17.35 26.64 -4.39
CA PRO A 97 15.91 26.63 -4.26
C PRO A 97 15.28 26.21 -5.59
N ARG A 98 14.22 25.40 -5.51
CA ARG A 98 13.49 24.89 -6.67
C ARG A 98 12.06 25.37 -6.64
N LEU A 99 11.49 25.54 -7.83
CA LEU A 99 10.07 25.80 -7.96
C LEU A 99 9.30 24.56 -7.52
N HIS A 100 8.10 24.76 -6.98
CA HIS A 100 7.20 23.67 -6.58
C HIS A 100 6.98 22.66 -7.72
N ALA A 101 6.84 23.15 -8.96
CA ALA A 101 6.70 22.33 -10.16
C ALA A 101 7.94 21.48 -10.52
N GLN A 102 9.11 21.77 -9.95
CA GLN A 102 10.35 21.01 -10.14
C GLN A 102 10.58 19.99 -9.01
N LEU A 103 9.65 19.89 -8.06
CA LEU A 103 9.72 18.92 -6.97
C LEU A 103 8.94 17.65 -7.28
N VAL A 104 8.14 17.65 -8.34
CA VAL A 104 7.49 16.45 -8.91
C VAL A 104 8.22 16.02 -10.19
N PRO A 105 8.28 14.73 -10.52
CA PRO A 105 9.01 14.29 -11.72
C PRO A 105 8.31 14.74 -13.00
N GLY A 106 9.08 15.30 -13.92
CA GLY A 106 8.64 15.72 -15.25
C GLY A 106 9.28 14.94 -16.39
N SER A 107 9.11 15.46 -17.62
CA SER A 107 9.44 14.75 -18.86
C SER A 107 10.91 14.40 -19.09
N GLN A 108 11.82 15.00 -18.31
CA GLN A 108 13.27 14.75 -18.37
C GLN A 108 13.77 13.99 -17.14
N ASP A 109 12.89 13.72 -16.17
CA ASP A 109 13.26 13.09 -14.92
C ASP A 109 13.11 11.57 -14.98
N LYS A 110 13.86 10.92 -14.11
CA LYS A 110 13.70 9.51 -13.78
C LYS A 110 12.89 9.39 -12.49
N ALA A 111 11.67 8.88 -12.58
CA ALA A 111 10.83 8.56 -11.43
C ALA A 111 11.05 7.10 -11.01
N VAL A 112 11.14 6.85 -9.70
CA VAL A 112 11.40 5.52 -9.15
C VAL A 112 10.47 5.25 -7.98
N PHE A 113 9.59 4.26 -8.12
CA PHE A 113 8.86 3.68 -7.00
C PHE A 113 9.73 2.59 -6.35
N LYS A 114 10.16 2.82 -5.10
CA LYS A 114 11.04 1.90 -4.36
C LYS A 114 10.32 0.59 -4.04
N LYS A 115 11.02 -0.56 -4.17
CA LYS A 115 10.60 -1.84 -3.55
C LYS A 115 10.67 -1.73 -2.02
N PRO A 116 9.92 -2.52 -1.22
CA PRO A 116 9.00 -3.61 -1.58
C PRO A 116 7.51 -3.31 -1.30
N LYS A 117 7.16 -2.09 -0.90
CA LYS A 117 5.79 -1.81 -0.43
C LYS A 117 4.84 -1.60 -1.61
N PRO A 118 3.60 -2.14 -1.53
CA PRO A 118 2.55 -1.73 -2.46
C PRO A 118 2.34 -0.22 -2.33
N VAL A 119 2.16 0.44 -3.47
CA VAL A 119 1.90 1.88 -3.52
C VAL A 119 0.75 2.12 -4.48
N GLN A 120 -0.18 2.98 -4.07
CA GLN A 120 -1.24 3.47 -4.93
C GLN A 120 -1.03 4.96 -5.15
N VAL A 121 -0.83 5.34 -6.40
CA VAL A 121 -0.58 6.72 -6.81
C VAL A 121 -1.73 7.20 -7.65
N GLN A 122 -2.35 8.31 -7.25
CA GLN A 122 -3.40 8.95 -8.02
C GLN A 122 -2.77 9.88 -9.06
N ILE A 123 -3.14 9.66 -10.32
CA ILE A 123 -2.75 10.49 -11.46
C ILE A 123 -4.03 10.96 -12.14
N ASN A 124 -4.38 12.22 -11.95
CA ASN A 124 -5.64 12.80 -12.46
C ASN A 124 -5.44 13.66 -13.73
N GLN A 125 -4.21 13.83 -14.21
CA GLN A 125 -3.90 14.47 -15.50
C GLN A 125 -2.83 13.66 -16.23
N VAL A 126 -2.65 13.91 -17.52
CA VAL A 126 -1.59 13.24 -18.29
C VAL A 126 -0.22 13.67 -17.75
N VAL A 127 0.59 12.68 -17.37
CA VAL A 127 1.98 12.89 -16.95
C VAL A 127 2.90 12.36 -18.03
N LYS A 128 3.92 13.15 -18.38
CA LYS A 128 5.07 12.68 -19.17
C LYS A 128 6.29 12.63 -18.26
N VAL A 129 6.89 11.46 -18.13
CA VAL A 129 8.14 11.22 -17.41
C VAL A 129 9.19 10.73 -18.40
N GLY A 130 10.47 11.07 -18.17
CA GLY A 130 11.54 10.58 -19.03
C GLY A 130 11.75 9.07 -18.91
N GLN A 131 11.76 8.58 -17.67
CA GLN A 131 11.80 7.15 -17.35
C GLN A 131 11.01 6.85 -16.08
N LEU A 132 10.17 5.81 -16.09
CA LEU A 132 9.49 5.32 -14.90
C LEU A 132 10.01 3.93 -14.51
N PHE A 133 10.44 3.78 -13.26
CA PHE A 133 10.85 2.50 -12.70
C PHE A 133 9.83 2.05 -11.65
N PHE A 134 9.24 0.88 -11.86
CA PHE A 134 8.38 0.19 -10.89
C PHE A 134 8.79 -1.28 -10.80
N GLY A 135 8.86 -1.85 -9.61
CA GLY A 135 9.24 -3.25 -9.43
C GLY A 135 10.66 -3.59 -9.93
N GLY A 136 11.54 -2.60 -10.13
CA GLY A 136 12.87 -2.78 -10.71
C GLY A 136 12.88 -2.97 -12.23
N VAL A 137 11.73 -2.77 -12.89
CA VAL A 137 11.57 -2.82 -14.35
C VAL A 137 11.34 -1.41 -14.87
N VAL A 138 11.87 -1.11 -16.05
CA VAL A 138 11.60 0.15 -16.78
C VAL A 138 10.24 0.01 -17.46
N SER A 139 9.31 0.90 -17.12
CA SER A 139 8.06 1.09 -17.85
C SER A 139 8.20 2.37 -18.67
N LEU A 140 8.19 2.23 -20.00
CA LEU A 140 8.33 3.32 -20.97
C LEU A 140 7.06 4.16 -21.03
#